data_AF-A0A367GJY4-F1
#
_entry.id   AF-A0A367GJY4-F1
#
_cell.length_a   1.000
_cell.length_b   1.000
_cell.length_c   1.000
_cell.angle_alpha   90.00
_cell.angle_beta   90.00
_cell.angle_gamma   90.00
#
_symmetry.space_group_name_H-M   'P 1'
#
loop_
_entity.id
_entity.type
_entity.pdbx_description
1 polymer ?
#
loop_
_entity_poly.entity_id
_entity_poly.type
_entity_poly.pdbx_seq_one_letter_code
_entity_poly.pdbx_strand_id
1 'polypeptide(L)'
;MKNIYLSLILIVLGIGCSKSKKDNTVNSDTLQAILDKKVSSYKILMQSKAIGMGLYIKDEVSDMYLSSGFPESHKENIRFRGASTTKTFTAAAILRLQEQGKLNIDDKITANIHGSTEPYVPNSADYEVPYKEEITIRQLLSHRAGIFDVTNTPIPDTVKAPYAGQDYTEYLQAIKGDTYTFEFLDLIGVAARHKLSYFKPGSAYHYSNTGYNM
;
A
#
# COMPACT_ATOMS: atom_id res chain seq x y z
N MET A 1 22.93 30.03 86.10
CA MET A 1 23.60 29.33 84.98
C MET A 1 22.58 28.48 84.23
N LYS A 2 22.26 28.84 82.99
CA LYS A 2 21.98 27.95 81.84
C LYS A 2 21.28 28.77 80.76
N ASN A 3 22.00 29.00 79.66
CA ASN A 3 21.49 29.53 78.41
C ASN A 3 20.54 28.49 77.80
N ILE A 4 19.38 28.92 77.31
CA ILE A 4 18.55 28.12 76.40
C ILE A 4 18.34 28.96 75.15
N TYR A 5 19.02 28.55 74.09
CA TYR A 5 18.77 28.99 72.72
C TYR A 5 17.40 28.46 72.28
N LEU A 6 16.50 29.34 71.83
CA LEU A 6 15.27 28.93 71.18
C LEU A 6 15.42 29.19 69.68
N SER A 7 15.72 28.10 68.96
CA SER A 7 15.88 28.06 67.52
C SER A 7 14.56 28.30 66.78
N LEU A 8 14.62 29.14 65.75
CA LEU A 8 13.60 29.33 64.72
C LEU A 8 13.28 27.99 64.04
N ILE A 9 12.02 27.55 64.06
CA ILE A 9 11.52 26.51 63.14
C ILE A 9 10.54 27.19 62.18
N LEU A 10 11.02 27.47 60.98
CA LEU A 10 10.25 27.92 59.84
C LEU A 10 9.58 26.68 59.21
N ILE A 11 8.29 26.49 59.47
CA ILE A 11 7.49 25.43 58.83
C ILE A 11 7.15 25.89 57.42
N VAL A 12 7.94 25.43 56.43
CA VAL A 12 7.57 25.54 55.02
C VAL A 12 6.64 24.37 54.69
N LEU A 13 5.34 24.64 54.67
CA LEU A 13 4.34 23.73 54.14
C LEU A 13 4.51 23.62 52.62
N GLY A 14 5.26 22.61 52.17
CA GLY A 14 5.28 22.22 50.77
C GLY A 14 3.94 21.60 50.37
N ILE A 15 3.03 22.42 49.85
CA ILE A 15 1.85 21.92 49.13
C ILE A 15 2.35 21.37 47.80
N GLY A 16 2.74 20.09 47.80
CA GLY A 16 2.94 19.34 46.57
C GLY A 16 1.59 19.15 45.89
N CYS A 17 1.31 19.94 44.86
CA CYS A 17 0.30 19.59 43.87
C CYS A 17 0.70 18.26 43.23
N SER A 18 0.12 17.15 43.66
CA SER A 18 0.10 15.96 42.82
C SER A 18 -0.81 16.27 41.63
N LYS A 19 -0.19 16.63 40.49
CA LYS A 19 -0.87 16.38 39.22
C LYS A 19 -1.09 14.88 39.18
N SER A 20 -2.31 14.44 39.49
CA SER A 20 -2.81 13.15 39.04
C SER A 20 -2.57 13.13 37.53
N LYS A 21 -1.50 12.46 37.09
CA LYS A 21 -1.44 11.97 35.72
C LYS A 21 -2.67 11.11 35.61
N LYS A 22 -3.67 11.55 34.84
CA LYS A 22 -4.71 10.62 34.37
C LYS A 22 -3.94 9.46 33.79
N ASP A 23 -4.10 8.30 34.39
CA ASP A 23 -3.54 7.06 33.92
C ASP A 23 -4.31 6.71 32.64
N ASN A 24 -3.98 7.41 31.56
CA ASN A 24 -4.45 7.12 30.21
C ASN A 24 -3.64 5.95 29.63
N THR A 25 -3.13 5.06 30.49
CA THR A 25 -2.46 3.84 30.05
C THR A 25 -3.46 3.02 29.26
N VAL A 26 -3.23 2.99 27.95
CA VAL A 26 -3.97 2.15 27.03
C VAL A 26 -3.84 0.71 27.50
N ASN A 27 -4.95 0.12 27.94
CA ASN A 27 -4.96 -1.23 28.49
C ASN A 27 -4.67 -2.25 27.37
N SER A 28 -3.48 -2.87 27.41
CA SER A 28 -3.01 -3.84 26.41
C SER A 28 -3.96 -5.01 26.23
N ASP A 29 -4.54 -5.51 27.32
CA ASP A 29 -5.40 -6.69 27.31
C ASP A 29 -6.73 -6.39 26.62
N THR A 30 -7.26 -5.18 26.85
CA THR A 30 -8.47 -4.70 26.18
C THR A 30 -8.23 -4.57 24.68
N LEU A 31 -7.10 -3.98 24.27
CA LEU A 31 -6.75 -3.87 22.86
C LEU A 31 -6.48 -5.23 22.21
N GLN A 32 -5.81 -6.15 22.91
CA GLN A 32 -5.55 -7.50 22.43
C GLN A 32 -6.87 -8.24 22.20
N ALA A 33 -7.82 -8.17 23.13
CA ALA A 33 -9.14 -8.77 22.97
C ALA A 33 -9.93 -8.20 21.76
N ILE A 34 -9.81 -6.88 21.52
CA ILE A 34 -10.39 -6.24 20.32
C ILE A 34 -9.72 -6.78 19.05
N LEU A 35 -8.39 -6.85 19.02
CA LEU A 35 -7.62 -7.35 17.89
C LEU A 35 -7.99 -8.80 17.56
N ASP A 36 -8.04 -9.67 18.56
CA ASP A 36 -8.41 -11.09 18.42
C ASP A 36 -9.82 -11.26 17.88
N LYS A 37 -10.78 -10.47 18.40
CA LYS A 37 -12.15 -10.45 17.90
C LYS A 37 -12.21 -10.02 16.44
N LYS A 38 -11.48 -8.97 16.05
CA LYS A 38 -11.44 -8.47 14.67
C LYS A 38 -10.83 -9.48 13.72
N VAL A 39 -9.70 -10.09 14.06
CA VAL A 39 -9.08 -11.14 13.24
C VAL A 39 -10.02 -12.33 13.08
N SER A 40 -10.67 -12.77 14.16
CA SER A 40 -11.64 -13.88 14.09
C SER A 40 -12.82 -13.57 13.17
N SER A 41 -13.40 -12.36 13.26
CA SER A 41 -14.47 -11.94 12.36
C SER A 41 -14.02 -11.88 10.89
N TYR A 42 -12.79 -11.40 10.64
CA TYR A 42 -12.26 -11.32 9.28
C TYR A 42 -11.99 -12.70 8.66
N LYS A 43 -11.51 -13.66 9.45
CA LYS A 43 -11.34 -15.06 9.01
C LYS A 43 -12.65 -15.68 8.54
N ILE A 44 -13.75 -15.40 9.25
CA ILE A 44 -15.09 -15.85 8.89
C ILE A 44 -15.55 -15.16 7.60
N LEU A 45 -15.45 -13.83 7.53
CA LEU A 45 -15.89 -13.04 6.37
C LEU A 45 -15.18 -13.47 5.07
N MET A 46 -13.86 -13.63 5.15
CA MET A 46 -13.02 -13.98 3.99
C MET A 46 -12.93 -15.49 3.74
N GLN A 47 -13.58 -16.31 4.56
CA GLN A 47 -13.47 -17.78 4.53
C GLN A 47 -12.01 -18.29 4.51
N SER A 48 -11.10 -17.57 5.18
CA SER A 48 -9.66 -17.83 5.14
C SER A 48 -9.10 -18.06 6.53
N LYS A 49 -8.26 -19.08 6.68
CA LYS A 49 -7.55 -19.37 7.93
C LYS A 49 -6.23 -18.58 8.07
N ALA A 50 -5.74 -18.01 6.97
CA ALA A 50 -4.42 -17.37 6.87
C ALA A 50 -4.46 -15.84 7.02
N ILE A 51 -5.24 -15.34 7.99
CA ILE A 51 -5.33 -13.91 8.29
C ILE A 51 -4.62 -13.64 9.63
N GLY A 52 -3.66 -12.73 9.60
CA GLY A 52 -3.00 -12.17 10.77
C GLY A 52 -3.00 -10.65 10.73
N MET A 53 -3.03 -10.01 11.89
CA MET A 53 -2.97 -8.56 12.04
C MET A 53 -2.00 -8.21 13.16
N GLY A 54 -1.07 -7.30 12.87
CA GLY A 54 -0.17 -6.68 13.85
C GLY A 54 -0.58 -5.23 14.06
N LEU A 55 -0.53 -4.76 15.30
CA LEU A 55 -0.82 -3.39 15.69
C LEU A 55 0.36 -2.87 16.50
N TYR A 56 1.02 -1.84 15.98
CA TYR A 56 2.07 -1.11 16.69
C TYR A 56 1.53 0.25 17.11
N ILE A 57 1.61 0.56 18.40
CA ILE A 57 1.18 1.82 18.99
C ILE A 57 2.41 2.47 19.60
N LYS A 58 2.71 3.68 19.14
CA LYS A 58 3.77 4.51 19.70
C LYS A 58 3.16 5.46 20.73
N ASP A 59 3.64 5.42 21.95
CA ASP A 59 3.19 6.28 23.05
C ASP A 59 4.39 6.93 23.76
N GLU A 60 4.17 8.05 24.44
CA GLU A 60 5.22 8.79 25.16
C GLU A 60 5.80 8.00 26.34
N VAL A 61 5.02 7.07 26.90
CA VAL A 61 5.40 6.28 28.08
C VAL A 61 6.00 4.93 27.69
N SER A 62 5.37 4.23 26.74
CA SER A 62 5.87 2.94 26.23
C SER A 62 5.25 2.57 24.90
N ASP A 63 6.07 2.14 23.95
CA ASP A 63 5.60 1.50 22.73
C ASP A 63 4.93 0.16 23.04
N MET A 64 3.91 -0.18 22.25
CA MET A 64 3.18 -1.44 22.37
C MET A 64 3.06 -2.11 21.00
N TYR A 65 3.29 -3.43 20.96
CA TYR A 65 3.04 -4.26 19.79
C TYR A 65 2.09 -5.39 20.15
N LEU A 66 0.97 -5.48 19.46
CA LEU A 66 -0.04 -6.52 19.59
C LEU A 66 -0.14 -7.29 18.29
N SER A 67 -0.44 -8.58 18.35
CA SER A 67 -0.56 -9.40 17.16
C SER A 67 -1.58 -10.50 17.36
N SER A 68 -2.33 -10.84 16.30
CA SER A 68 -3.30 -11.94 16.32
C SER A 68 -3.32 -12.67 14.99
N GLY A 69 -3.58 -13.98 15.03
CA GLY A 69 -3.77 -14.81 13.84
C GLY A 69 -2.50 -15.18 13.06
N PHE A 70 -1.31 -14.72 13.48
CA PHE A 70 -0.04 -15.21 12.96
C PHE A 70 0.33 -16.57 13.56
N PRO A 71 1.06 -17.44 12.83
CA PRO A 71 1.63 -18.66 13.40
C PRO A 71 2.60 -18.36 14.56
N GLU A 72 2.61 -19.20 15.61
CA GLU A 72 3.33 -18.96 16.88
C GLU A 72 4.86 -18.76 16.75
N SER A 73 5.48 -19.23 15.66
CA SER A 73 6.94 -19.32 15.52
C SER A 73 7.65 -18.07 14.97
N HIS A 74 6.95 -16.99 14.60
CA HIS A 74 7.55 -15.96 13.74
C HIS A 74 7.08 -14.53 14.03
N LYS A 75 7.72 -13.82 14.99
CA LYS A 75 7.39 -12.42 15.30
C LYS A 75 8.32 -11.37 14.64
N GLU A 76 9.60 -11.67 14.44
CA GLU A 76 10.57 -10.68 13.90
C GLU A 76 11.02 -10.94 12.47
N ASN A 77 11.09 -12.21 12.03
CA ASN A 77 11.61 -12.61 10.71
C ASN A 77 10.56 -13.25 9.79
N ILE A 78 9.29 -12.95 10.02
CA ILE A 78 8.22 -13.48 9.16
C ILE A 78 8.32 -12.91 7.76
N ARG A 79 8.36 -13.79 6.76
CA ARG A 79 8.25 -13.40 5.35
C ARG A 79 6.80 -13.48 4.93
N PHE A 80 6.33 -12.42 4.29
CA PHE A 80 5.00 -12.33 3.70
C PHE A 80 5.09 -11.68 2.32
N ARG A 81 4.06 -11.86 1.50
CA ARG A 81 3.98 -11.23 0.19
C ARG A 81 3.77 -9.72 0.37
N GLY A 82 4.70 -8.91 -0.12
CA GLY A 82 4.67 -7.45 0.07
C GLY A 82 3.53 -6.73 -0.66
N ALA A 83 2.90 -7.38 -1.65
CA ALA A 83 1.83 -6.79 -2.47
C ALA A 83 2.19 -5.38 -2.95
N SER A 84 1.29 -4.40 -2.81
CA SER A 84 1.49 -3.03 -3.27
C SER A 84 2.63 -2.27 -2.59
N THR A 85 3.21 -2.76 -1.47
CA THR A 85 4.42 -2.13 -0.91
C THR A 85 5.60 -2.21 -1.88
N THR A 86 5.60 -3.18 -2.80
CA THR A 86 6.56 -3.32 -3.91
C THR A 86 6.67 -2.06 -4.77
N LYS A 87 5.57 -1.30 -4.93
CA LYS A 87 5.54 -0.06 -5.74
C LYS A 87 6.52 0.99 -5.24
N THR A 88 6.76 1.05 -3.94
CA THR A 88 7.74 1.96 -3.34
C THR A 88 9.15 1.62 -3.80
N PHE A 89 9.49 0.32 -3.84
CA PHE A 89 10.78 -0.14 -4.33
C PHE A 89 10.93 0.10 -5.83
N THR A 90 9.89 -0.18 -6.63
CA THR A 90 9.87 0.12 -8.06
C THR A 90 10.06 1.62 -8.34
N ALA A 91 9.33 2.48 -7.65
CA ALA A 91 9.46 3.93 -7.80
C ALA A 91 10.86 4.42 -7.39
N ALA A 92 11.40 3.92 -6.27
CA ALA A 92 12.76 4.25 -5.84
C ALA A 92 13.82 3.82 -6.88
N ALA A 93 13.67 2.63 -7.47
CA ALA A 93 14.56 2.16 -8.53
C ALA A 93 14.51 3.06 -9.78
N ILE A 94 13.32 3.47 -10.20
CA ILE A 94 13.14 4.37 -11.36
C ILE A 94 13.71 5.76 -11.07
N LEU A 95 13.46 6.32 -9.88
CA LEU A 95 14.05 7.59 -9.48
C LEU A 95 15.57 7.51 -9.40
N ARG A 96 16.13 6.37 -8.97
CA ARG A 96 17.57 6.13 -8.96
C ARG A 96 18.15 6.09 -10.38
N LEU A 97 17.43 5.55 -11.36
CA LEU A 97 17.84 5.60 -12.78
C LEU A 97 17.83 7.03 -13.31
N GLN A 98 16.87 7.86 -12.89
CA GLN A 98 16.86 9.28 -13.23
C GLN A 98 18.05 10.03 -12.64
N GLU A 99 18.38 9.81 -11.37
CA GLU A 99 19.58 10.41 -10.75
C GLU A 99 20.86 10.04 -11.48
N GLN A 100 20.90 8.85 -12.10
CA GLN A 100 22.02 8.39 -12.93
C GLN A 100 21.99 8.92 -14.36
N GLY A 101 20.97 9.73 -14.74
CA GLY A 101 20.80 10.23 -16.09
C GLY A 101 20.43 9.15 -17.12
N LYS A 102 19.88 8.01 -16.69
CA LYS A 102 19.51 6.89 -17.57
C LYS A 102 18.08 6.95 -18.09
N LEU A 103 17.26 7.82 -17.49
CA LEU A 103 15.90 8.16 -17.94
C LEU A 103 15.51 9.51 -17.36
N ASN A 104 14.46 10.14 -17.91
CA ASN A 104 13.78 11.25 -17.27
C ASN A 104 12.33 10.86 -17.01
N ILE A 105 11.84 10.97 -15.78
CA ILE A 105 10.48 10.56 -15.43
C ILE A 105 9.41 11.45 -16.06
N ASP A 106 9.78 12.63 -16.58
CA ASP A 106 8.89 13.48 -17.37
C ASP A 106 8.80 13.07 -18.84
N ASP A 107 9.60 12.08 -19.27
CA ASP A 107 9.50 11.53 -20.62
C ASP A 107 8.16 10.82 -20.82
N LYS A 108 7.70 10.85 -22.08
CA LYS A 108 6.58 10.03 -22.52
C LYS A 108 6.97 8.55 -22.47
N ILE A 109 6.01 7.70 -22.15
CA ILE A 109 6.22 6.25 -22.17
C ILE A 109 6.56 5.73 -23.58
N THR A 110 6.23 6.50 -24.63
CA THR A 110 6.58 6.18 -26.02
C THR A 110 7.97 6.66 -26.45
N ALA A 111 8.67 7.41 -25.59
CA ALA A 111 10.04 7.82 -25.84
C ALA A 111 11.01 6.64 -25.74
N ASN A 112 12.18 6.80 -26.34
CA ASN A 112 13.27 5.83 -26.23
C ASN A 112 13.99 5.94 -24.90
N ILE A 113 14.40 4.79 -24.36
CA ILE A 113 15.31 4.71 -23.23
C ILE A 113 16.59 5.47 -23.59
N HIS A 114 17.09 6.30 -22.67
CA HIS A 114 18.23 7.17 -22.95
C HIS A 114 19.46 6.35 -23.36
N GLY A 115 20.06 6.70 -24.50
CA GLY A 115 21.19 5.96 -25.06
C GLY A 115 20.81 4.67 -25.79
N SER A 116 19.52 4.44 -26.04
CA SER A 116 18.99 3.28 -26.76
C SER A 116 18.01 3.71 -27.87
N THR A 117 17.71 2.79 -28.78
CA THR A 117 16.61 2.89 -29.75
C THR A 117 15.34 2.18 -29.27
N GLU A 118 15.42 1.47 -28.13
CA GLU A 118 14.28 0.77 -27.53
C GLU A 118 13.36 1.77 -26.82
N PRO A 119 12.04 1.78 -27.12
CA PRO A 119 11.06 2.57 -26.38
C PRO A 119 10.89 2.07 -24.94
N TYR A 120 10.43 2.93 -24.02
CA TYR A 120 10.13 2.50 -22.65
C TYR A 120 9.03 1.42 -22.61
N VAL A 121 8.04 1.51 -23.50
CA VAL A 121 7.00 0.49 -23.69
C VAL A 121 6.99 -0.03 -25.14
N PRO A 122 6.71 -1.32 -25.37
CA PRO A 122 6.65 -1.88 -26.72
C PRO A 122 5.67 -1.13 -27.64
N ASN A 123 6.05 -1.02 -28.92
CA ASN A 123 5.15 -0.56 -29.98
C ASN A 123 4.35 -1.74 -30.54
N SER A 124 3.42 -2.26 -29.74
CA SER A 124 2.51 -3.34 -30.13
C SER A 124 1.07 -3.05 -29.71
N ALA A 125 0.12 -3.72 -30.36
CA ALA A 125 -1.31 -3.55 -30.12
C ALA A 125 -1.71 -3.76 -28.65
N ASP A 126 -0.98 -4.60 -27.91
CA ASP A 126 -1.25 -4.87 -26.50
C ASP A 126 -0.88 -3.71 -25.56
N TYR A 127 -0.06 -2.76 -26.03
CA TYR A 127 0.31 -1.53 -25.31
C TYR A 127 -0.42 -0.29 -25.87
N GLU A 128 -1.30 -0.45 -26.86
CA GLU A 128 -2.09 0.64 -27.46
C GLU A 128 -3.28 1.06 -26.57
N VAL A 129 -2.98 1.49 -25.35
CA VAL A 129 -3.96 2.05 -24.41
C VAL A 129 -4.40 3.47 -24.82
N PRO A 130 -5.59 3.94 -24.39
CA PRO A 130 -5.99 5.32 -24.62
C PRO A 130 -4.94 6.32 -24.08
N TYR A 131 -4.70 7.39 -24.84
CA TYR A 131 -3.75 8.45 -24.51
C TYR A 131 -2.28 8.02 -24.37
N LYS A 132 -1.88 6.86 -24.90
CA LYS A 132 -0.49 6.33 -24.85
C LYS A 132 0.57 7.41 -25.10
N GLU A 133 0.40 8.21 -26.15
CA GLU A 133 1.33 9.27 -26.56
C GLU A 133 1.41 10.47 -25.59
N GLU A 134 0.45 10.60 -24.68
CA GLU A 134 0.39 11.69 -23.70
C GLU A 134 0.91 11.27 -22.32
N ILE A 135 1.00 9.97 -22.03
CA ILE A 135 1.35 9.45 -20.70
C ILE A 135 2.85 9.60 -20.46
N THR A 136 3.20 10.10 -19.27
CA THR A 136 4.58 10.16 -18.77
C THR A 136 4.86 9.07 -17.73
N ILE A 137 6.13 8.73 -17.55
CA ILE A 137 6.57 7.80 -16.48
C ILE A 137 6.11 8.32 -15.10
N ARG A 138 6.25 9.63 -14.83
CA ARG A 138 5.79 10.26 -13.59
C ARG A 138 4.31 10.05 -13.34
N GLN A 139 3.48 10.11 -14.39
CA GLN A 139 2.04 9.89 -14.26
C GLN A 139 1.70 8.44 -13.93
N LEU A 140 2.48 7.46 -14.42
CA LEU A 140 2.33 6.06 -13.99
C LEU A 140 2.66 5.90 -12.51
N LEU A 141 3.84 6.38 -12.10
CA LEU A 141 4.32 6.32 -10.71
C LEU A 141 3.42 7.04 -9.70
N SER A 142 2.65 8.04 -10.16
CA SER A 142 1.77 8.83 -9.29
C SER A 142 0.28 8.46 -9.42
N HIS A 143 -0.04 7.39 -10.15
CA HIS A 143 -1.43 6.96 -10.43
C HIS A 143 -2.29 8.08 -11.06
N ARG A 144 -1.68 8.84 -11.96
CA ARG A 144 -2.27 9.96 -12.70
C ARG A 144 -2.31 9.74 -14.21
N ALA A 145 -1.90 8.57 -14.69
CA ALA A 145 -1.93 8.25 -16.11
C ALA A 145 -3.33 7.93 -16.64
N GLY A 146 -4.31 7.64 -15.77
CA GLY A 146 -5.66 7.26 -16.18
C GLY A 146 -5.77 5.83 -16.75
N ILE A 147 -4.76 4.99 -16.55
CA ILE A 147 -4.76 3.59 -16.96
C ILE A 147 -5.82 2.80 -16.18
N PHE A 148 -6.74 2.16 -16.90
CA PHE A 148 -7.77 1.31 -16.31
C PHE A 148 -7.15 0.12 -15.58
N ASP A 149 -7.59 -0.14 -14.35
CA ASP A 149 -7.06 -1.21 -13.51
C ASP A 149 -7.91 -2.47 -13.60
N VAL A 150 -7.48 -3.41 -14.44
CA VAL A 150 -8.20 -4.67 -14.64
C VAL A 150 -8.11 -5.61 -13.45
N THR A 151 -7.29 -5.30 -12.43
CA THR A 151 -7.09 -6.13 -11.24
C THR A 151 -7.86 -5.65 -10.01
N ASN A 152 -8.43 -4.44 -10.06
CA ASN A 152 -9.19 -3.85 -8.94
C ASN A 152 -10.54 -3.26 -9.40
N THR A 153 -10.87 -3.35 -10.68
CA THR A 153 -12.13 -2.82 -11.22
C THR A 153 -12.72 -3.84 -12.17
N PRO A 154 -13.99 -4.25 -11.95
CA PRO A 154 -14.69 -5.10 -12.88
C PRO A 154 -14.67 -4.52 -14.29
N ILE A 155 -14.47 -5.38 -15.28
CA ILE A 155 -14.50 -4.97 -16.69
C ILE A 155 -15.91 -4.44 -17.01
N PRO A 156 -16.07 -3.26 -17.66
CA PRO A 156 -17.39 -2.71 -17.93
C PRO A 156 -18.29 -3.65 -18.74
N ASP A 157 -19.58 -3.69 -18.42
CA ASP A 157 -20.58 -4.54 -19.11
C ASP A 157 -20.71 -4.24 -20.61
N THR A 158 -20.28 -3.05 -21.04
CA THR A 158 -20.26 -2.64 -22.45
C THR A 158 -19.18 -3.37 -23.27
N VAL A 159 -18.22 -4.01 -22.61
CA VAL A 159 -17.17 -4.79 -23.27
C VAL A 159 -17.75 -6.07 -23.87
N LYS A 160 -17.43 -6.35 -25.14
CA LYS A 160 -17.89 -7.57 -25.83
C LYS A 160 -16.89 -8.71 -25.61
N ALA A 161 -16.80 -9.21 -24.37
CA ALA A 161 -15.93 -10.33 -24.02
C ALA A 161 -16.54 -11.20 -22.89
N PRO A 162 -16.12 -12.46 -22.73
CA PRO A 162 -16.67 -13.37 -21.72
C PRO A 162 -16.47 -12.93 -20.27
N TYR A 163 -15.57 -11.97 -20.04
CA TYR A 163 -15.23 -11.40 -18.73
C TYR A 163 -15.86 -10.03 -18.47
N ALA A 164 -16.80 -9.58 -19.32
CA ALA A 164 -17.57 -8.37 -19.03
C ALA A 164 -18.34 -8.51 -17.72
N GLY A 165 -18.40 -7.43 -16.94
CA GLY A 165 -19.03 -7.37 -15.62
C GLY A 165 -18.26 -8.06 -14.50
N GLN A 166 -17.09 -8.64 -14.78
CA GLN A 166 -16.34 -9.48 -13.83
C GLN A 166 -15.00 -8.84 -13.45
N ASP A 167 -14.49 -9.20 -12.27
CA ASP A 167 -13.07 -9.03 -11.98
C ASP A 167 -12.26 -9.91 -12.94
N TYR A 168 -11.30 -9.31 -13.63
CA TYR A 168 -10.57 -10.02 -14.67
C TYR A 168 -9.64 -11.10 -14.11
N THR A 169 -9.09 -10.89 -12.91
CA THR A 169 -8.21 -11.86 -12.27
C THR A 169 -8.97 -13.07 -11.76
N GLU A 170 -10.17 -12.87 -11.20
CA GLU A 170 -11.07 -13.95 -10.81
C GLU A 170 -11.54 -14.75 -12.04
N TYR A 171 -11.91 -14.06 -13.13
CA TYR A 171 -12.25 -14.72 -14.40
C TYR A 171 -11.11 -15.61 -14.91
N LEU A 172 -9.87 -15.09 -14.92
CA LEU A 172 -8.72 -15.86 -15.37
C LEU A 172 -8.43 -17.06 -14.46
N GLN A 173 -8.51 -16.88 -13.14
CA GLN A 173 -8.35 -17.98 -12.19
C GLN A 173 -9.41 -19.07 -12.39
N ALA A 174 -10.67 -18.68 -12.62
CA ALA A 174 -11.75 -19.65 -12.86
C ALA A 174 -11.52 -20.52 -14.10
N ILE A 175 -10.90 -19.98 -15.16
CA ILE A 175 -10.69 -20.72 -16.42
C ILE A 175 -9.28 -21.35 -16.55
N LYS A 176 -8.28 -20.84 -15.82
CA LYS A 176 -6.88 -21.30 -15.89
C LYS A 176 -6.42 -22.04 -14.63
N GLY A 177 -7.15 -21.93 -13.53
CA GLY A 177 -6.83 -22.49 -12.22
C GLY A 177 -5.98 -21.57 -11.34
N ASP A 178 -5.95 -21.88 -10.05
CA ASP A 178 -5.32 -21.07 -8.99
C ASP A 178 -3.79 -20.98 -9.08
N THR A 179 -3.16 -21.81 -9.91
CA THR A 179 -1.70 -21.83 -10.14
C THR A 179 -1.28 -21.06 -11.39
N TYR A 180 -2.22 -20.41 -12.08
CA TYR A 180 -1.94 -19.61 -13.26
C TYR A 180 -0.99 -18.46 -12.93
N THR A 181 0.04 -18.29 -13.77
CA THR A 181 0.95 -17.14 -13.72
C THR A 181 0.46 -16.12 -14.73
N PHE A 182 0.13 -14.92 -14.24
CA PHE A 182 -0.32 -13.83 -15.10
C PHE A 182 0.85 -13.28 -15.92
N GLU A 183 0.63 -13.11 -17.21
CA GLU A 183 1.55 -12.38 -18.08
C GLU A 183 1.24 -10.88 -18.03
N PHE A 184 2.22 -10.02 -18.28
CA PHE A 184 1.99 -8.57 -18.36
C PHE A 184 0.91 -8.20 -19.38
N LEU A 185 0.88 -8.95 -20.49
CA LEU A 185 -0.09 -8.78 -21.57
C LEU A 185 -1.52 -9.16 -21.16
N ASP A 186 -1.68 -10.04 -20.16
CA ASP A 186 -3.01 -10.33 -19.61
C ASP A 186 -3.62 -9.07 -18.99
N LEU A 187 -2.78 -8.18 -18.44
CA LEU A 187 -3.25 -6.99 -17.74
C LEU A 187 -3.42 -5.78 -18.68
N ILE A 188 -2.33 -5.36 -19.32
CA ILE A 188 -2.32 -4.15 -20.16
C ILE A 188 -3.12 -4.39 -21.45
N GLY A 189 -3.03 -5.60 -22.01
CA GLY A 189 -3.69 -5.95 -23.27
C GLY A 189 -5.21 -5.91 -23.20
N VAL A 190 -5.83 -6.13 -22.03
CA VAL A 190 -7.28 -5.94 -21.85
C VAL A 190 -7.66 -4.46 -21.95
N ALA A 191 -6.92 -3.58 -21.27
CA ALA A 191 -7.15 -2.14 -21.34
C ALA A 191 -6.93 -1.61 -22.77
N ALA A 192 -5.89 -2.09 -23.47
CA ALA A 192 -5.58 -1.70 -24.84
C ALA A 192 -6.63 -2.17 -25.85
N ARG A 193 -7.05 -3.45 -25.79
CA ARG A 193 -8.05 -4.04 -26.70
C ARG A 193 -9.41 -3.36 -26.61
N HIS A 194 -9.83 -3.02 -25.40
CA HIS A 194 -11.15 -2.43 -25.15
C HIS A 194 -11.13 -0.92 -24.99
N LYS A 195 -9.97 -0.29 -25.20
CA LYS A 195 -9.77 1.17 -25.08
C LYS A 195 -10.29 1.71 -23.74
N LEU A 196 -10.01 0.98 -22.67
CA LEU A 196 -10.44 1.34 -21.31
C LEU A 196 -9.47 2.36 -20.71
N SER A 197 -10.04 3.41 -20.12
CA SER A 197 -9.31 4.42 -19.35
C SER A 197 -10.26 5.05 -18.34
N TYR A 198 -9.75 5.52 -17.21
CA TYR A 198 -10.52 6.28 -16.24
C TYR A 198 -10.68 7.75 -16.65
N PHE A 199 -9.62 8.36 -17.19
CA PHE A 199 -9.56 9.79 -17.50
C PHE A 199 -8.30 10.12 -18.32
N LYS A 200 -8.23 11.35 -18.84
CA LYS A 200 -7.07 11.87 -19.55
C LYS A 200 -5.83 12.00 -18.63
N PRO A 201 -4.61 11.64 -19.07
CA PRO A 201 -3.41 11.73 -18.23
C PRO A 201 -3.24 13.10 -17.56
N GLY A 202 -3.03 13.08 -16.24
CA GLY A 202 -2.83 14.26 -15.39
C GLY A 202 -4.10 14.96 -14.92
N SER A 203 -5.28 14.65 -15.44
CA SER A 203 -6.51 15.38 -15.09
C SER A 203 -7.13 14.96 -13.75
N ALA A 204 -6.80 13.76 -13.26
CA ALA A 204 -7.32 13.22 -12.00
C ALA A 204 -6.34 12.19 -11.40
N TYR A 205 -6.74 11.61 -10.26
CA TYR A 205 -6.03 10.53 -9.59
C TYR A 205 -6.95 9.32 -9.48
N HIS A 206 -6.44 8.14 -9.82
CA HIS A 206 -7.07 6.87 -9.51
C HIS A 206 -5.99 5.79 -9.46
N TYR A 207 -5.96 5.04 -8.37
CA TYR A 207 -5.01 3.95 -8.16
C TYR A 207 -5.10 2.93 -9.30
N SER A 208 -3.94 2.47 -9.80
CA SER A 208 -3.89 1.51 -10.90
C SER A 208 -2.68 0.60 -10.76
N ASN A 209 -2.93 -0.68 -10.51
CA ASN A 209 -1.94 -1.74 -10.61
C ASN A 209 -1.51 -1.93 -12.07
N THR A 210 -2.43 -1.94 -13.03
CA THR A 210 -2.10 -2.05 -14.46
C THR A 210 -1.13 -0.96 -14.90
N GLY A 211 -1.33 0.29 -14.44
CA GLY A 211 -0.39 1.39 -14.72
C GLY A 211 1.01 1.20 -14.12
N TYR A 212 1.17 0.44 -13.03
CA TYR A 212 2.48 0.12 -12.45
C TYR A 212 3.16 -1.10 -13.07
N ASN A 213 2.42 -1.87 -13.88
CA ASN A 213 2.93 -3.02 -14.63
C ASN A 213 3.40 -2.62 -16.05
N MET A 214 3.14 -1.38 -16.45
CA MET A 214 3.55 -0.78 -17.72
C MET A 214 4.88 -0.06 -17.56
#